data_AF-A0A2T1CS36-F1
#
_entry.id   AF-A0A2T1CS36-F1
#
_cell.length_a   1.000
_cell.length_b   1.000
_cell.length_c   1.000
_cell.angle_alpha   90.00
_cell.angle_beta   90.00
_cell.angle_gamma   90.00
#
_symmetry.space_group_name_H-M   'P 1'
#
loop_
_entity.id
_entity.type
_entity.pdbx_description
1 polymer ?
#
loop_
_entity_poly.entity_id
_entity_poly.type
_entity_poly.pdbx_seq_one_letter_code
_entity_poly.pdbx_strand_id
1 'polypeptide(L)'
;SLTRLGDETADTRRRVFQQNLITPQHSAQQIEAVVKRLADENLVVTSELIGKGEAPMRSAVVDVAHEALIRHWSLLRQWLEVDRDQLREKQRIETAAEEWQRRGKPNEYLWQGKLLTEARRFQQKASGEFALSAIGEAFIWQGLRQRRNNRLKLASFSFAIPFGLAIVLLPMLRQQILIRRHWEVINAAQEQRDNPARIVALQKLIEYGESLAGISLSGTNLSGANLSGADLRNTQISEAVLIRTDLSNTDLSGSFLFASNFTASNLSNANLGNSFLSFLDLTGANLSNANLSSANLRGANLWFANLDGANFSRADLSNVNLRGASLREAVFSDTKLENAVYDEETYFPENFNPASQNIYLIAPNTNLDGANLSSAFLASADLSGARLRGANLKGAKLLAAELRDVDLYNADIGCQLPSEGKLCTDFRGAQNLTSAQVKAARNWEQAIYDETFCQQLELIVCRTE
;
A
#
# COMPACT_ATOMS: atom_id res chain seq x y z
N SER A 1 98.06 4.87 50.87
CA SER A 1 99.24 5.39 50.17
C SER A 1 98.72 6.01 48.88
N LEU A 2 98.86 7.33 48.75
CA LEU A 2 98.42 8.13 47.61
C LEU A 2 99.33 7.82 46.42
N THR A 3 98.83 7.09 45.43
CA THR A 3 99.41 7.05 44.09
C THR A 3 99.02 8.32 43.35
N ARG A 4 100.03 9.06 42.88
CA ARG A 4 99.91 10.22 41.99
C ARG A 4 99.19 9.82 40.69
N LEU A 5 98.14 10.54 40.35
CA LEU A 5 97.55 10.58 39.00
C LEU A 5 98.40 11.51 38.15
N GLY A 6 99.05 10.94 37.14
CA GLY A 6 99.92 11.63 36.22
C GLY A 6 100.84 10.63 35.55
N ASP A 7 100.26 9.80 34.69
CA ASP A 7 100.81 9.44 33.39
C ASP A 7 99.79 8.53 32.68
N GLU A 8 99.38 8.95 31.49
CA GLU A 8 98.64 8.16 30.48
C GLU A 8 97.10 8.04 30.55
N THR A 9 96.35 9.04 31.01
CA THR A 9 94.96 9.23 30.54
C THR A 9 94.61 10.70 30.31
N ALA A 10 94.02 10.99 29.15
CA ALA A 10 93.67 12.33 28.71
C ALA A 10 92.59 12.96 29.62
N ASP A 11 92.97 14.03 30.31
CA ASP A 11 92.13 14.84 31.20
C ASP A 11 91.05 15.58 30.38
N THR A 12 89.92 14.93 30.12
CA THR A 12 88.79 15.49 29.36
C THR A 12 87.85 16.28 30.28
N ARG A 13 88.39 17.28 30.98
CA ARG A 13 87.59 18.26 31.72
C ARG A 13 86.93 19.22 30.74
N ARG A 14 85.59 19.24 30.70
CA ARG A 14 84.84 20.32 30.06
C ARG A 14 84.59 21.42 31.07
N ARG A 15 85.13 22.60 30.77
CA ARG A 15 84.93 23.80 31.58
C ARG A 15 83.82 24.63 30.96
N VAL A 16 82.89 25.09 31.79
CA VAL A 16 81.82 25.97 31.34
C VAL A 16 81.77 27.17 32.28
N PHE A 17 81.64 28.38 31.72
CA PHE A 17 81.43 29.58 32.50
C PHE A 17 80.04 29.56 33.13
N GLN A 18 79.94 29.87 34.42
CA GLN A 18 78.68 29.82 35.15
C GLN A 18 77.60 30.72 34.52
N GLN A 19 78.00 31.87 33.94
CA GLN A 19 77.10 32.78 33.23
C GLN A 19 76.41 32.15 32.01
N ASN A 20 77.06 31.20 31.33
CA ASN A 20 76.52 30.56 30.14
C ASN A 20 75.45 29.51 30.48
N LEU A 21 75.33 29.14 31.75
CA LEU A 21 74.29 28.22 32.21
C LEU A 21 72.97 28.96 32.45
N ILE A 22 72.99 30.28 32.66
CA ILE A 22 71.80 31.10 32.91
C ILE A 22 71.01 31.26 31.61
N THR A 23 69.76 30.79 31.61
CA THR A 23 68.85 30.89 30.46
C THR A 23 67.50 31.48 30.90
N PRO A 24 66.61 31.90 29.98
CA PRO A 24 65.27 32.40 30.34
C PRO A 24 64.42 31.42 31.16
N GLN A 25 64.75 30.12 31.11
CA GLN A 25 64.08 29.05 31.86
C GLN A 25 64.75 28.74 33.21
N HIS A 26 66.02 29.15 33.42
CA HIS A 26 66.79 28.85 34.62
C HIS A 26 67.46 30.12 35.16
N SER A 27 66.93 30.64 36.27
CA SER A 27 67.44 31.87 36.91
C SER A 27 68.83 31.68 37.53
N ALA A 28 69.57 32.78 37.65
CA ALA A 28 70.91 32.79 38.26
C ALA A 28 70.93 32.14 39.66
N GLN A 29 69.91 32.42 40.48
CA GLN A 29 69.77 31.89 41.84
C GLN A 29 69.57 30.37 41.87
N GLN A 30 68.80 29.83 40.92
CA GLN A 30 68.58 28.38 40.82
C GLN A 30 69.86 27.66 40.39
N ILE A 31 70.61 28.25 39.45
CA ILE A 31 71.86 27.65 38.98
C ILE A 31 72.92 27.67 40.06
N GLU A 32 73.01 28.75 40.82
CA GLU A 32 73.93 28.82 41.96
C GLU A 32 73.60 27.78 43.03
N ALA A 33 72.31 27.60 43.36
CA ALA A 33 71.87 26.56 44.30
C ALA A 33 72.19 25.13 43.82
N VAL A 34 72.00 24.86 42.53
CA VAL A 34 72.30 23.55 41.93
C VAL A 34 73.81 23.31 41.90
N VAL A 35 74.61 24.29 41.44
CA VAL A 35 76.07 24.17 41.39
C VAL A 35 76.65 23.97 42.80
N LYS A 36 76.14 24.71 43.79
CA LYS A 36 76.56 24.56 45.19
C LYS A 36 76.26 23.16 45.71
N ARG A 37 75.05 22.65 45.47
CA ARG A 37 74.67 21.30 45.91
C ARG A 37 75.49 20.21 45.21
N LEU A 38 75.78 20.38 43.93
CA LEU A 38 76.65 19.44 43.19
C LEU A 38 78.10 19.52 43.66
N ALA A 39 78.57 20.69 44.07
CA ALA A 39 79.90 20.86 44.65
C ALA A 39 80.00 20.25 46.05
N ASP A 40 78.99 20.43 46.90
CA ASP A 40 78.90 19.83 48.24
C ASP A 40 78.95 18.28 48.17
N GLU A 41 78.39 17.70 47.11
CA GLU A 41 78.42 16.26 46.81
C GLU A 41 79.68 15.82 46.03
N ASN A 42 80.67 16.69 45.85
CA ASN A 42 81.92 16.47 45.10
C ASN A 42 81.73 16.07 43.62
N LEU A 43 80.60 16.41 43.01
CA LEU A 43 80.28 16.06 41.62
C LEU A 43 80.81 17.11 40.61
N VAL A 44 81.13 18.31 41.10
CA VAL A 44 81.59 19.46 40.31
C VAL A 44 82.62 20.24 41.13
N VAL A 45 83.68 20.72 40.49
CA VAL A 45 84.70 21.58 41.11
C VAL A 45 84.53 22.99 40.57
N THR A 46 84.46 24.00 41.45
CA THR A 46 84.41 25.41 41.03
C THR A 46 85.81 26.01 41.16
N SER A 47 86.26 26.73 40.14
CA SER A 47 87.55 27.43 40.14
C SER A 47 87.39 28.87 39.65
N GLU A 48 88.20 29.78 40.18
CA GLU A 48 88.27 31.16 39.68
C GLU A 48 89.45 31.30 38.72
N LEU A 49 89.18 31.71 37.49
CA LEU A 49 90.23 32.09 36.54
C LEU A 49 90.46 33.61 36.60
N ILE A 50 91.74 33.99 36.71
CA ILE A 50 92.21 35.37 36.62
C ILE A 50 92.76 35.58 35.20
N GLY A 51 92.05 36.34 34.38
CA GLY A 51 92.52 36.68 33.03
C GLY A 51 93.75 37.59 33.06
N LYS A 52 94.77 37.31 32.22
CA LYS A 52 95.91 38.21 32.02
C LYS A 52 95.57 39.27 30.98
N GLY A 53 95.35 40.50 31.45
CA GLY A 53 95.08 41.73 30.69
C GLY A 53 94.88 42.90 31.65
N GLU A 54 94.92 44.15 31.17
CA GLU A 54 95.06 45.41 31.96
C GLU A 54 94.00 45.67 33.05
N ALA A 55 92.98 44.81 33.19
CA ALA A 55 92.19 44.69 34.42
C ALA A 55 91.90 43.20 34.70
N PRO A 56 92.30 42.64 35.85
CA PRO A 56 92.04 41.22 36.15
C PRO A 56 90.56 40.98 36.42
N MET A 57 89.83 40.45 35.44
CA MET A 57 88.44 40.02 35.57
C MET A 57 88.40 38.61 36.19
N ARG A 58 87.80 38.47 37.38
CA ARG A 58 87.58 37.16 38.04
C ARG A 58 86.36 36.49 37.40
N SER A 59 86.58 35.32 36.80
CA SER A 59 85.51 34.54 36.16
C SER A 59 85.34 33.22 36.87
N ALA A 60 84.14 32.96 37.42
CA ALA A 60 83.82 31.67 38.03
C ALA A 60 83.58 30.61 36.95
N VAL A 61 84.36 29.53 37.03
CA VAL A 61 84.31 28.41 36.08
C VAL A 61 83.88 27.15 36.82
N VAL A 62 82.96 26.43 36.18
CA VAL A 62 82.41 25.18 36.68
C VAL A 62 83.08 24.04 35.92
N ASP A 63 83.87 23.25 36.65
CA ASP A 63 84.56 22.07 36.14
C ASP A 63 83.76 20.83 36.55
N VAL A 64 83.05 20.21 35.60
CA VAL A 64 82.30 18.99 35.88
C VAL A 64 83.27 17.83 35.97
N ALA A 65 83.37 17.20 37.14
CA ALA A 65 84.18 16.02 37.34
C ALA A 65 83.50 14.84 36.64
N HIS A 66 84.14 14.31 35.59
CA HIS A 66 83.70 13.11 34.87
C HIS A 66 83.53 11.87 35.80
N GLU A 67 84.04 11.92 37.03
CA GLU A 67 83.87 10.88 38.05
C GLU A 67 82.44 10.68 38.53
N ALA A 68 81.61 11.72 38.63
CA ALA A 68 80.21 11.61 39.07
C ALA A 68 79.37 10.76 38.10
N LEU A 69 79.55 11.06 36.81
CA LEU A 69 78.93 10.34 35.71
C LEU A 69 79.43 8.91 35.65
N ILE A 70 80.73 8.64 35.84
CA ILE A 70 81.29 7.28 35.85
C ILE A 70 80.86 6.47 37.09
N ARG A 71 80.87 7.06 38.30
CA ARG A 71 80.54 6.36 39.57
C ARG A 71 79.09 5.91 39.65
N HIS A 72 78.17 6.69 39.10
CA HIS A 72 76.74 6.37 39.12
C HIS A 72 76.18 5.97 37.74
N TRP A 73 77.03 5.86 36.70
CA TRP A 73 76.62 5.39 35.37
C TRP A 73 75.95 4.02 35.42
N SER A 74 76.46 3.12 36.26
CA SER A 74 75.89 1.78 36.43
C SER A 74 74.47 1.84 36.98
N LEU A 75 74.20 2.69 37.98
CA LEU A 75 72.86 2.89 38.56
C LEU A 75 71.90 3.53 37.55
N LEU A 76 72.35 4.55 36.82
CA LEU A 76 71.53 5.18 35.77
C LEU A 76 71.27 4.21 34.61
N ARG A 77 72.27 3.42 34.21
CA ARG A 77 72.15 2.40 33.16
C ARG A 77 71.23 1.27 33.59
N GLN A 78 71.31 0.82 34.84
CA GLN A 78 70.42 -0.19 35.40
C GLN A 78 68.98 0.33 35.49
N TRP A 79 68.77 1.55 35.95
CA TRP A 79 67.45 2.20 35.95
C TRP A 79 66.91 2.35 34.51
N LEU A 80 67.73 2.84 33.57
CA LEU A 80 67.36 2.94 32.16
C LEU A 80 67.10 1.59 31.50
N GLU A 81 67.78 0.51 31.90
CA GLU A 81 67.54 -0.84 31.38
C GLU A 81 66.25 -1.44 31.93
N VAL A 82 65.94 -1.20 33.22
CA VAL A 82 64.71 -1.67 33.87
C VAL A 82 63.48 -0.91 33.37
N ASP A 83 63.58 0.41 33.19
CA ASP A 83 62.44 1.28 32.89
C ASP A 83 62.35 1.69 31.41
N ARG A 84 63.26 1.20 30.55
CA ARG A 84 63.40 1.57 29.13
C ARG A 84 62.09 1.53 28.37
N ASP A 85 61.35 0.45 28.53
CA ASP A 85 60.16 0.17 27.76
C ASP A 85 58.99 1.05 28.23
N GLN A 86 58.93 1.35 29.54
CA GLN A 86 57.95 2.29 30.08
C GLN A 86 58.24 3.72 29.62
N LEU A 87 59.51 4.13 29.58
CA LEU A 87 59.92 5.44 29.06
C LEU A 87 59.59 5.62 27.58
N ARG A 88 59.86 4.59 26.77
CA ARG A 88 59.55 4.62 25.34
C ARG A 88 58.05 4.71 25.08
N GLU A 89 57.26 3.92 25.80
CA GLU A 89 55.81 3.93 25.65
C GLU A 89 55.21 5.26 26.13
N LYS A 90 55.70 5.81 27.25
CA LYS A 90 55.36 7.16 27.72
C LYS A 90 55.66 8.20 26.65
N GLN A 91 56.90 8.27 26.16
CA GLN A 91 57.32 9.24 25.15
C GLN A 91 56.47 9.14 23.88
N ARG A 92 56.11 7.93 23.47
CA ARG A 92 55.27 7.70 22.29
C ARG A 92 53.86 8.27 22.47
N ILE A 93 53.24 8.06 23.65
CA ILE A 93 51.93 8.61 23.98
C ILE A 93 51.99 10.14 24.06
N GLU A 94 52.99 10.69 24.75
CA GLU A 94 53.18 12.14 24.91
C GLU A 94 53.41 12.83 23.58
N THR A 95 54.30 12.31 22.73
CA THR A 95 54.58 12.90 21.42
C THR A 95 53.32 12.93 20.54
N ALA A 96 52.54 11.84 20.56
CA ALA A 96 51.27 11.79 19.83
C ALA A 96 50.22 12.76 20.41
N ALA A 97 50.18 12.92 21.73
CA ALA A 97 49.27 13.84 22.41
C ALA A 97 49.64 15.31 22.16
N GLU A 98 50.93 15.64 22.15
CA GLU A 98 51.45 16.97 21.80
C GLU A 98 51.15 17.33 20.34
N GLU A 99 51.38 16.40 19.41
CA GLU A 99 51.04 16.61 18.01
C GLU A 99 49.54 16.82 17.81
N TRP A 100 48.73 15.99 18.47
CA TRP A 100 47.28 16.13 18.49
C TRP A 100 46.83 17.50 19.03
N GLN A 101 47.45 18.00 20.11
CA GLN A 101 47.17 19.34 20.63
C GLN A 101 47.62 20.45 19.68
N ARG A 102 48.83 20.36 19.11
CA ARG A 102 49.40 21.34 18.18
C ARG A 102 48.54 21.52 16.94
N ARG A 103 47.89 20.45 16.48
CA ARG A 103 46.99 20.44 15.31
C ARG A 103 45.55 20.88 15.63
N GLY A 104 45.25 21.31 16.87
CA GLY A 104 43.91 21.77 17.25
C GLY A 104 42.96 20.65 17.68
N LYS A 105 43.49 19.51 18.15
CA LYS A 105 42.74 18.36 18.69
C LYS A 105 41.78 17.63 17.69
N PRO A 106 42.14 17.43 16.41
CA PRO A 106 41.30 16.70 15.47
C PRO A 106 41.11 15.23 15.84
N ASN A 107 39.94 14.65 15.53
CA ASN A 107 39.61 13.26 15.87
C ASN A 107 40.42 12.21 15.08
N GLU A 108 40.98 12.58 13.93
CA GLU A 108 41.76 11.70 13.04
C GLU A 108 43.12 11.29 13.64
N TYR A 109 43.67 12.14 14.51
CA TYR A 109 44.96 11.91 15.17
C TYR A 109 44.81 11.12 16.47
N LEU A 110 43.58 10.88 16.94
CA LEU A 110 43.33 10.05 18.11
C LEU A 110 43.65 8.60 17.79
N TRP A 111 44.40 7.95 18.67
CA TRP A 111 44.65 6.51 18.54
C TRP A 111 43.36 5.72 18.65
N GLN A 112 43.28 4.62 17.90
CA GLN A 112 42.16 3.68 17.89
C GLN A 112 42.66 2.24 18.03
N GLY A 113 41.74 1.31 18.31
CA GLY A 113 42.04 -0.13 18.34
C GLY A 113 43.11 -0.51 19.38
N LYS A 114 44.18 -1.16 18.91
CA LYS A 114 45.26 -1.72 19.74
C LYS A 114 46.04 -0.61 20.47
N LEU A 115 46.46 0.44 19.75
CA LEU A 115 47.25 1.55 20.30
C LEU A 115 46.53 2.27 21.46
N LEU A 116 45.24 2.57 21.31
CA LEU A 116 44.45 3.18 22.39
C LEU A 116 44.29 2.25 23.61
N THR A 117 44.24 0.95 23.37
CA THR A 117 44.13 -0.06 24.44
C THR A 117 45.44 -0.19 25.20
N GLU A 118 46.57 -0.16 24.50
CA GLU A 118 47.92 -0.16 25.08
C GLU A 118 48.18 1.11 25.90
N ALA A 119 47.86 2.29 25.34
CA ALA A 119 47.99 3.56 26.04
C ALA A 119 47.14 3.62 27.33
N ARG A 120 45.90 3.13 27.30
CA ARG A 120 45.06 3.05 28.50
C ARG A 120 45.63 2.12 29.56
N ARG A 121 46.17 0.96 29.16
CA ARG A 121 46.83 0.03 30.11
C ARG A 121 48.07 0.66 30.71
N PHE A 122 48.84 1.41 29.93
CA PHE A 122 49.97 2.19 30.41
C PHE A 122 49.51 3.20 31.47
N GLN A 123 48.50 4.03 31.15
CA GLN A 123 47.93 5.01 32.09
C GLN A 123 47.47 4.38 33.42
N GLN A 124 46.82 3.20 33.37
CA GLN A 124 46.34 2.51 34.59
C GLN A 124 47.46 1.95 35.48
N LYS A 125 48.62 1.66 34.90
CA LYS A 125 49.79 1.12 35.61
C LYS A 125 50.78 2.20 36.01
N ALA A 126 50.83 3.31 35.29
CA ALA A 126 51.76 4.40 35.52
C ALA A 126 51.47 5.13 36.84
N SER A 127 52.48 5.26 37.68
CA SER A 127 52.44 6.04 38.93
C SER A 127 53.77 6.80 39.11
N GLY A 128 53.74 7.88 39.89
CA GLY A 128 54.95 8.67 40.18
C GLY A 128 55.64 9.21 38.92
N GLU A 129 56.92 8.88 38.75
CA GLU A 129 57.80 9.38 37.68
C GLU A 129 57.31 9.03 36.25
N PHE A 130 56.52 7.96 36.10
CA PHE A 130 55.99 7.51 34.81
C PHE A 130 54.59 8.05 34.49
N ALA A 131 54.00 8.87 35.37
CA ALA A 131 52.71 9.50 35.14
C ALA A 131 52.70 10.33 33.84
N LEU A 132 51.62 10.21 33.09
CA LEU A 132 51.40 10.98 31.86
C LEU A 132 51.13 12.45 32.22
N SER A 133 51.45 13.34 31.29
CA SER A 133 51.05 14.74 31.33
C SER A 133 49.54 14.85 31.19
N ALA A 134 48.99 16.00 31.61
CA ALA A 134 47.56 16.30 31.43
C ALA A 134 47.13 16.20 29.95
N ILE A 135 48.04 16.44 29.01
CA ILE A 135 47.80 16.36 27.57
C ILE A 135 47.71 14.89 27.13
N GLY A 136 48.64 14.06 27.59
CA GLY A 136 48.64 12.61 27.37
C GLY A 136 47.39 11.92 27.91
N GLU A 137 46.95 12.30 29.12
CA GLU A 137 45.71 11.79 29.70
C GLU A 137 44.46 12.24 28.93
N ALA A 138 44.40 13.51 28.55
CA ALA A 138 43.29 14.04 27.75
C ALA A 138 43.20 13.37 26.37
N PHE A 139 44.34 13.07 25.75
CA PHE A 139 44.42 12.34 24.47
C PHE A 139 43.80 10.94 24.56
N ILE A 140 44.17 10.18 25.58
CA ILE A 140 43.61 8.83 25.83
C ILE A 140 42.10 8.93 26.12
N TRP A 141 41.70 9.87 26.98
CA TRP A 141 40.29 10.06 27.32
C TRP A 141 39.44 10.42 26.10
N GLN A 142 39.92 11.32 25.24
CA GLN A 142 39.21 11.70 24.03
C GLN A 142 39.15 10.55 23.01
N GLY A 143 40.23 9.77 22.88
CA GLY A 143 40.23 8.55 22.06
C GLY A 143 39.20 7.51 22.54
N LEU A 144 39.08 7.31 23.86
CA LEU A 144 38.08 6.42 24.45
C LEU A 144 36.65 6.92 24.23
N ARG A 145 36.42 8.24 24.37
CA ARG A 145 35.14 8.88 24.08
C ARG A 145 34.76 8.73 22.60
N GLN A 146 35.71 8.94 21.69
CA GLN A 146 35.51 8.77 20.25
C GLN A 146 35.17 7.31 19.89
N ARG A 147 35.87 6.33 20.49
CA ARG A 147 35.56 4.90 20.31
C ARG A 147 34.15 4.54 20.78
N ARG A 148 33.72 5.08 21.93
CA ARG A 148 32.35 4.90 22.45
C ARG A 148 31.31 5.51 21.50
N ASN A 149 31.54 6.73 21.04
CA ASN A 149 30.65 7.41 20.10
C ASN A 149 30.56 6.66 18.75
N ASN A 150 31.67 6.17 18.22
CA ASN A 150 31.67 5.39 16.97
C ASN A 150 30.92 4.06 17.11
N ARG A 151 31.04 3.37 18.26
CA ARG A 151 30.24 2.16 18.55
C ARG A 151 28.75 2.46 18.67
N LEU A 152 28.38 3.58 19.30
CA LEU A 152 26.99 4.01 19.40
C LEU A 152 26.40 4.37 18.04
N LYS A 153 27.16 5.05 17.17
CA LYS A 153 26.75 5.33 15.77
C LYS A 153 26.55 4.04 14.97
N LEU A 154 27.48 3.09 15.09
CA LEU A 154 27.37 1.80 14.39
C LEU A 154 26.14 1.02 14.87
N ALA A 155 25.93 0.96 16.19
CA ALA A 155 24.75 0.33 16.78
C ALA A 155 23.45 1.05 16.35
N SER A 156 23.43 2.38 16.30
CA SER A 156 22.26 3.12 15.84
C SER A 156 21.93 2.82 14.37
N PHE A 157 22.92 2.67 13.49
CA PHE A 157 22.67 2.24 12.10
C PHE A 157 22.20 0.78 12.02
N SER A 158 22.78 -0.12 12.82
CA SER A 158 22.39 -1.52 12.87
C SER A 158 20.96 -1.75 13.37
N PHE A 159 20.41 -0.85 14.20
CA PHE A 159 19.02 -0.92 14.65
C PHE A 159 18.07 -0.05 13.82
N ALA A 160 18.50 1.12 13.34
CA ALA A 160 17.64 2.04 12.60
C ALA A 160 17.18 1.46 11.25
N ILE A 161 18.04 0.74 10.54
CA ILE A 161 17.69 0.18 9.22
C ILE A 161 16.66 -0.96 9.35
N PRO A 162 16.86 -2.00 10.19
CA PRO A 162 15.85 -3.05 10.37
C PRO A 162 14.57 -2.52 11.00
N PHE A 163 14.65 -1.55 11.92
CA PHE A 163 13.48 -0.94 12.53
C PHE A 163 12.68 -0.11 11.52
N GLY A 164 13.35 0.70 10.69
CA GLY A 164 12.73 1.43 9.60
C GLY A 164 12.10 0.50 8.56
N LEU A 165 12.81 -0.55 8.16
CA LEU A 165 12.26 -1.59 7.28
C LEU A 165 11.06 -2.30 7.92
N ALA A 166 11.11 -2.63 9.21
CA ALA A 166 10.00 -3.27 9.91
C ALA A 166 8.76 -2.36 9.98
N ILE A 167 8.93 -1.04 10.17
CA ILE A 167 7.84 -0.07 10.14
C ILE A 167 7.12 -0.08 8.77
N VAL A 168 7.86 -0.27 7.68
CA VAL A 168 7.27 -0.31 6.33
C VAL A 168 6.72 -1.71 5.98
N LEU A 169 7.49 -2.76 6.26
CA LEU A 169 7.19 -4.14 5.83
C LEU A 169 6.15 -4.83 6.71
N LEU A 170 6.11 -4.59 8.02
CA LEU A 170 5.15 -5.27 8.90
C LEU A 170 3.69 -4.88 8.59
N PRO A 171 3.35 -3.60 8.36
CA PRO A 171 2.00 -3.24 7.91
C PRO A 171 1.65 -3.85 6.55
N MET A 172 2.59 -3.82 5.59
CA MET A 172 2.38 -4.45 4.28
C MET A 172 2.11 -5.95 4.39
N LEU A 173 2.91 -6.68 5.18
CA LEU A 173 2.71 -8.11 5.43
C LEU A 173 1.38 -8.39 6.13
N ARG A 174 1.00 -7.56 7.12
CA ARG A 174 -0.29 -7.68 7.80
C ARG A 174 -1.45 -7.49 6.82
N GLN A 175 -1.38 -6.50 5.94
CA GLN A 175 -2.39 -6.25 4.92
C GLN A 175 -2.52 -7.44 3.97
N GLN A 176 -1.40 -7.98 3.47
CA GLN A 176 -1.43 -9.18 2.62
C GLN A 176 -2.04 -10.41 3.31
N ILE A 177 -1.78 -10.59 4.61
CA ILE A 177 -2.40 -11.68 5.39
C ILE A 177 -3.93 -11.47 5.51
N LEU A 178 -4.38 -10.24 5.73
CA LEU A 178 -5.81 -9.92 5.80
C LEU A 178 -6.51 -10.14 4.46
N ILE A 179 -5.92 -9.66 3.36
CA ILE A 179 -6.41 -9.89 1.99
C ILE A 179 -6.56 -11.40 1.74
N ARG A 180 -5.53 -12.20 2.06
CA ARG A 180 -5.57 -13.65 1.90
C ARG A 180 -6.71 -14.30 2.70
N ARG A 181 -6.94 -13.87 3.95
CA ARG A 181 -8.04 -14.39 4.78
C ARG A 181 -9.41 -14.09 4.17
N HIS A 182 -9.61 -12.89 3.61
CA HIS A 182 -10.88 -12.55 2.96
C HIS A 182 -11.10 -13.39 1.69
N TRP A 183 -10.05 -13.63 0.89
CA TRP A 183 -10.12 -14.57 -0.23
C TRP A 183 -10.46 -16.00 0.20
N GLU A 184 -9.87 -16.49 1.31
CA GLU A 184 -10.20 -17.80 1.87
C GLU A 184 -11.70 -17.89 2.25
N VAL A 185 -12.28 -16.83 2.84
CA VAL A 185 -13.72 -16.76 3.15
C VAL A 185 -14.58 -16.79 1.88
N ILE A 186 -14.20 -16.05 0.84
CA ILE A 186 -14.95 -16.02 -0.43
C ILE A 186 -14.97 -17.39 -1.08
N ASN A 187 -13.81 -18.04 -1.19
CA ASN A 187 -13.67 -19.34 -1.82
C ASN A 187 -14.40 -20.43 -1.02
N ALA A 188 -14.31 -20.39 0.31
CA ALA A 188 -15.02 -21.35 1.17
C ALA A 188 -16.56 -21.20 1.12
N ALA A 189 -17.06 -20.01 0.77
CA ALA A 189 -18.48 -19.70 0.71
C ALA A 189 -19.06 -19.70 -0.71
N GLN A 190 -18.33 -20.20 -1.71
CA GLN A 190 -18.68 -20.05 -3.13
C GLN A 190 -20.07 -20.61 -3.49
N GLU A 191 -20.45 -21.75 -2.92
CA GLU A 191 -21.74 -22.43 -3.18
C GLU A 191 -22.86 -22.02 -2.19
N GLN A 192 -22.59 -21.07 -1.31
CA GLN A 192 -23.55 -20.63 -0.30
C GLN A 192 -24.27 -19.39 -0.79
N ARG A 193 -25.58 -19.53 -1.05
CA ARG A 193 -26.46 -18.44 -1.49
C ARG A 193 -26.45 -17.26 -0.52
N ASP A 194 -26.69 -17.54 0.76
CA ASP A 194 -26.78 -16.53 1.82
C ASP A 194 -25.61 -16.68 2.80
N ASN A 195 -24.50 -15.98 2.53
CA ASN A 195 -23.35 -15.95 3.43
C ASN A 195 -22.93 -14.50 3.73
N PRO A 196 -23.32 -13.93 4.89
CA PRO A 196 -22.94 -12.56 5.27
C PRO A 196 -21.43 -12.35 5.38
N ALA A 197 -20.66 -13.37 5.78
CA ALA A 197 -19.20 -13.26 5.89
C ALA A 197 -18.55 -13.11 4.51
N ARG A 198 -19.10 -13.76 3.47
CA ARG A 198 -18.68 -13.58 2.07
C ARG A 198 -18.92 -12.15 1.60
N ILE A 199 -20.07 -11.56 1.93
CA ILE A 199 -20.38 -10.16 1.60
C ILE A 199 -19.35 -9.24 2.27
N VAL A 200 -19.13 -9.38 3.58
CA VAL A 200 -18.15 -8.57 4.31
C VAL A 200 -16.74 -8.74 3.72
N ALA A 201 -16.36 -9.96 3.35
CA ALA A 201 -15.06 -10.22 2.74
C ALA A 201 -14.92 -9.52 1.36
N LEU A 202 -15.94 -9.58 0.51
CA LEU A 202 -15.95 -8.86 -0.78
C LEU A 202 -15.76 -7.35 -0.58
N GLN A 203 -16.53 -6.76 0.34
CA GLN A 203 -16.44 -5.33 0.64
C GLN A 203 -15.06 -4.94 1.18
N LYS A 204 -14.46 -5.76 2.05
CA LYS A 204 -13.11 -5.51 2.56
C LYS A 204 -12.04 -5.58 1.49
N LEU A 205 -12.15 -6.51 0.53
CA LEU A 205 -11.24 -6.57 -0.61
C LEU A 205 -11.36 -5.31 -1.49
N ILE A 206 -12.59 -4.83 -1.72
CA ILE A 206 -12.83 -3.57 -2.45
C ILE A 206 -12.20 -2.39 -1.70
N GLU A 207 -12.38 -2.28 -0.38
CA GLU A 207 -11.72 -1.26 0.45
C GLU A 207 -10.18 -1.31 0.35
N TYR A 208 -9.60 -2.50 0.14
CA TYR A 208 -8.16 -2.67 -0.05
C TYR A 208 -7.69 -2.40 -1.48
N GLY A 209 -8.60 -2.11 -2.41
CA GLY A 209 -8.30 -1.90 -3.83
C GLY A 209 -7.95 -3.20 -4.58
N GLU A 210 -8.36 -4.35 -4.04
CA GLU A 210 -8.13 -5.64 -4.68
C GLU A 210 -9.10 -5.84 -5.85
N SER A 211 -8.58 -6.37 -6.95
CA SER A 211 -9.40 -6.74 -8.10
C SER A 211 -10.21 -7.98 -7.78
N LEU A 212 -11.51 -7.92 -8.09
CA LEU A 212 -12.44 -9.05 -8.02
C LEU A 212 -12.75 -9.60 -9.42
N ALA A 213 -11.90 -9.32 -10.41
CA ALA A 213 -12.11 -9.77 -11.77
C ALA A 213 -12.11 -11.31 -11.84
N GLY A 214 -13.04 -11.86 -12.63
CA GLY A 214 -13.12 -13.30 -12.90
C GLY A 214 -13.72 -14.16 -11.78
N ILE A 215 -14.07 -13.59 -10.62
CA ILE A 215 -14.69 -14.37 -9.55
C ILE A 215 -16.10 -14.86 -9.94
N SER A 216 -16.52 -15.96 -9.33
CA SER A 216 -17.90 -16.42 -9.40
C SER A 216 -18.67 -15.88 -8.20
N LEU A 217 -19.79 -15.22 -8.48
CA LEU A 217 -20.84 -14.75 -7.57
C LEU A 217 -22.20 -15.38 -7.96
N SER A 218 -22.20 -16.40 -8.80
CA SER A 218 -23.44 -17.02 -9.30
C SER A 218 -24.28 -17.57 -8.14
N GLY A 219 -25.60 -17.37 -8.21
CA GLY A 219 -26.54 -17.81 -7.19
C GLY A 219 -26.41 -17.13 -5.83
N THR A 220 -25.55 -16.11 -5.67
CA THR A 220 -25.35 -15.44 -4.38
C THR A 220 -26.39 -14.37 -4.11
N ASN A 221 -26.69 -14.13 -2.83
CA ASN A 221 -27.49 -13.00 -2.39
C ASN A 221 -26.58 -11.89 -1.89
N LEU A 222 -26.50 -10.81 -2.66
CA LEU A 222 -25.73 -9.60 -2.40
C LEU A 222 -26.66 -8.40 -2.15
N SER A 223 -27.93 -8.66 -1.79
CA SER A 223 -28.93 -7.62 -1.60
C SER A 223 -28.45 -6.59 -0.56
N GLY A 224 -28.51 -5.31 -0.92
CA GLY A 224 -28.07 -4.20 -0.07
C GLY A 224 -26.57 -4.08 0.14
N ALA A 225 -25.74 -4.92 -0.49
CA ALA A 225 -24.29 -4.80 -0.40
C ALA A 225 -23.80 -3.53 -1.10
N ASN A 226 -22.71 -2.95 -0.59
CA ASN A 226 -21.95 -1.90 -1.26
C ASN A 226 -20.76 -2.53 -1.98
N LEU A 227 -20.81 -2.55 -3.30
CA LEU A 227 -19.78 -2.99 -4.22
C LEU A 227 -19.30 -1.85 -5.13
N SER A 228 -19.55 -0.59 -4.74
CA SER A 228 -19.18 0.60 -5.54
C SER A 228 -17.68 0.66 -5.85
N GLY A 229 -17.34 1.06 -7.07
CA GLY A 229 -15.96 1.17 -7.55
C GLY A 229 -15.22 -0.16 -7.73
N ALA A 230 -15.87 -1.31 -7.52
CA ALA A 230 -15.23 -2.62 -7.63
C ALA A 230 -14.84 -2.95 -9.09
N ASP A 231 -13.67 -3.57 -9.25
CA ASP A 231 -13.28 -4.25 -10.49
C ASP A 231 -13.89 -5.66 -10.50
N LEU A 232 -15.00 -5.82 -11.22
CA LEU A 232 -15.77 -7.05 -11.39
C LEU A 232 -15.76 -7.52 -12.85
N ARG A 233 -14.68 -7.22 -13.59
CA ARG A 233 -14.55 -7.61 -15.01
C ARG A 233 -14.58 -9.12 -15.18
N ASN A 234 -15.21 -9.59 -16.25
CA ASN A 234 -15.31 -11.01 -16.61
C ASN A 234 -15.81 -11.92 -15.48
N THR A 235 -16.61 -11.39 -14.56
CA THR A 235 -17.17 -12.16 -13.44
C THR A 235 -18.37 -12.98 -13.87
N GLN A 236 -18.68 -14.04 -13.12
CA GLN A 236 -19.89 -14.83 -13.30
C GLN A 236 -20.86 -14.50 -12.19
N ILE A 237 -22.00 -13.89 -12.52
CA ILE A 237 -23.01 -13.40 -11.58
C ILE A 237 -24.39 -13.97 -11.99
N SER A 238 -24.46 -15.14 -12.62
CA SER A 238 -25.73 -15.71 -13.08
C SER A 238 -26.62 -16.11 -11.91
N GLU A 239 -27.94 -15.89 -12.03
CA GLU A 239 -28.96 -16.25 -11.02
C GLU A 239 -28.74 -15.64 -9.62
N ALA A 240 -27.93 -14.58 -9.52
CA ALA A 240 -27.65 -13.89 -8.27
C ALA A 240 -28.76 -12.87 -7.93
N VAL A 241 -28.88 -12.54 -6.64
CA VAL A 241 -29.83 -11.55 -6.11
C VAL A 241 -29.06 -10.32 -5.62
N LEU A 242 -29.18 -9.20 -6.33
CA LEU A 242 -28.49 -7.92 -6.12
C LEU A 242 -29.50 -6.78 -5.91
N ILE A 243 -30.58 -7.07 -5.18
CA ILE A 243 -31.65 -6.10 -4.91
C ILE A 243 -31.09 -4.96 -4.04
N ARG A 244 -31.27 -3.71 -4.48
CA ARG A 244 -30.77 -2.51 -3.78
C ARG A 244 -29.26 -2.52 -3.49
N THR A 245 -28.48 -3.25 -4.29
CA THR A 245 -27.01 -3.26 -4.19
C THR A 245 -26.44 -1.98 -4.81
N ASP A 246 -25.41 -1.40 -4.18
CA ASP A 246 -24.66 -0.28 -4.76
C ASP A 246 -23.49 -0.82 -5.60
N LEU A 247 -23.58 -0.65 -6.91
CA LEU A 247 -22.61 -1.02 -7.93
C LEU A 247 -22.17 0.22 -8.74
N SER A 248 -22.33 1.42 -8.17
CA SER A 248 -21.94 2.65 -8.86
C SER A 248 -20.43 2.66 -9.15
N ASN A 249 -20.06 3.17 -10.32
CA ASN A 249 -18.67 3.25 -10.78
C ASN A 249 -17.94 1.88 -10.87
N THR A 250 -18.65 0.76 -10.90
CA THR A 250 -18.04 -0.56 -11.05
C THR A 250 -17.61 -0.84 -12.48
N ASP A 251 -16.61 -1.72 -12.65
CA ASP A 251 -16.30 -2.30 -13.95
C ASP A 251 -16.82 -3.74 -14.01
N LEU A 252 -17.90 -3.95 -14.74
CA LEU A 252 -18.57 -5.22 -15.03
C LEU A 252 -18.36 -5.64 -16.50
N SER A 253 -17.37 -5.09 -17.19
CA SER A 253 -17.16 -5.38 -18.61
C SER A 253 -16.80 -6.86 -18.84
N GLY A 254 -17.40 -7.44 -19.88
CA GLY A 254 -17.24 -8.85 -20.23
C GLY A 254 -17.88 -9.85 -19.26
N SER A 255 -18.62 -9.40 -18.25
CA SER A 255 -19.21 -10.27 -17.23
C SER A 255 -20.48 -11.00 -17.70
N PHE A 256 -20.79 -12.12 -17.06
CA PHE A 256 -21.96 -12.97 -17.33
C PHE A 256 -22.97 -12.82 -16.19
N LEU A 257 -24.08 -12.11 -16.41
CA LEU A 257 -25.04 -11.77 -15.37
C LEU A 257 -26.41 -12.43 -15.55
N PHE A 258 -26.54 -13.31 -16.54
CA PHE A 258 -27.78 -13.95 -16.98
C PHE A 258 -28.78 -14.29 -15.86
N ALA A 259 -30.05 -13.93 -16.08
CA ALA A 259 -31.20 -14.23 -15.20
C ALA A 259 -31.03 -13.80 -13.72
N SER A 260 -30.24 -12.76 -13.47
CA SER A 260 -30.06 -12.20 -12.13
C SER A 260 -31.02 -11.05 -11.82
N ASN A 261 -31.25 -10.82 -10.53
CA ASN A 261 -32.14 -9.78 -10.04
C ASN A 261 -31.36 -8.57 -9.52
N PHE A 262 -31.45 -7.45 -10.22
CA PHE A 262 -30.83 -6.14 -9.92
C PHE A 262 -31.88 -5.08 -9.54
N THR A 263 -33.06 -5.49 -9.08
CA THR A 263 -34.17 -4.57 -8.76
C THR A 263 -33.69 -3.45 -7.83
N ALA A 264 -33.95 -2.21 -8.22
CA ALA A 264 -33.60 -1.00 -7.48
C ALA A 264 -32.10 -0.88 -7.10
N SER A 265 -31.21 -1.56 -7.81
CA SER A 265 -29.75 -1.42 -7.63
C SER A 265 -29.24 -0.10 -8.23
N ASN A 266 -28.09 0.37 -7.74
CA ASN A 266 -27.40 1.54 -8.27
C ASN A 266 -26.21 1.10 -9.13
N LEU A 267 -26.33 1.21 -10.45
CA LEU A 267 -25.31 0.93 -11.46
C LEU A 267 -24.85 2.23 -12.16
N SER A 268 -25.05 3.40 -11.54
CA SER A 268 -24.68 4.68 -12.15
C SER A 268 -23.18 4.74 -12.45
N ASN A 269 -22.85 5.22 -13.65
CA ASN A 269 -21.48 5.27 -14.19
C ASN A 269 -20.78 3.91 -14.29
N ALA A 270 -21.49 2.78 -14.17
CA ALA A 270 -20.88 1.45 -14.28
C ALA A 270 -20.47 1.15 -15.73
N ASN A 271 -19.38 0.42 -15.91
CA ASN A 271 -18.97 -0.12 -17.20
C ASN A 271 -19.49 -1.55 -17.38
N LEU A 272 -20.53 -1.72 -18.20
CA LEU A 272 -21.13 -3.00 -18.56
C LEU A 272 -20.81 -3.39 -20.02
N GLY A 273 -19.78 -2.78 -20.62
CA GLY A 273 -19.43 -3.01 -22.02
C GLY A 273 -19.13 -4.48 -22.33
N ASN A 274 -19.65 -5.00 -23.44
CA ASN A 274 -19.51 -6.39 -23.87
C ASN A 274 -20.01 -7.45 -22.87
N SER A 275 -20.84 -7.07 -21.89
CA SER A 275 -21.40 -8.01 -20.91
C SER A 275 -22.63 -8.77 -21.43
N PHE A 276 -22.92 -9.91 -20.81
CA PHE A 276 -24.09 -10.75 -21.09
C PHE A 276 -25.15 -10.54 -20.01
N LEU A 277 -26.18 -9.76 -20.35
CA LEU A 277 -27.26 -9.26 -19.49
C LEU A 277 -28.65 -9.78 -19.91
N SER A 278 -28.71 -10.87 -20.68
CA SER A 278 -29.98 -11.40 -21.16
C SER A 278 -30.88 -11.81 -19.99
N PHE A 279 -32.16 -11.43 -20.08
CA PHE A 279 -33.20 -11.74 -19.08
C PHE A 279 -32.92 -11.25 -17.64
N LEU A 280 -32.08 -10.22 -17.47
CA LEU A 280 -31.92 -9.57 -16.16
C LEU A 280 -33.19 -8.85 -15.72
N ASP A 281 -33.45 -8.85 -14.42
CA ASP A 281 -34.44 -7.96 -13.82
C ASP A 281 -33.75 -6.70 -13.28
N LEU A 282 -33.87 -5.60 -14.00
CA LEU A 282 -33.33 -4.27 -13.66
C LEU A 282 -34.45 -3.29 -13.29
N THR A 283 -35.60 -3.80 -12.82
CA THR A 283 -36.75 -2.96 -12.44
C THR A 283 -36.33 -1.86 -11.46
N GLY A 284 -36.58 -0.61 -11.80
CA GLY A 284 -36.26 0.56 -10.97
C GLY A 284 -34.76 0.79 -10.73
N ALA A 285 -33.86 0.10 -11.43
CA ALA A 285 -32.43 0.27 -11.26
C ALA A 285 -31.94 1.62 -11.82
N ASN A 286 -30.89 2.17 -11.22
CA ASN A 286 -30.24 3.38 -11.71
C ASN A 286 -29.00 3.03 -12.54
N LEU A 287 -29.08 3.12 -13.86
CA LEU A 287 -27.97 2.95 -14.81
C LEU A 287 -27.57 4.28 -15.48
N SER A 288 -27.80 5.42 -14.83
CA SER A 288 -27.44 6.72 -15.42
C SER A 288 -25.94 6.78 -15.75
N ASN A 289 -25.63 7.29 -16.94
CA ASN A 289 -24.28 7.35 -17.52
C ASN A 289 -23.54 6.00 -17.62
N ALA A 290 -24.24 4.86 -17.51
CA ALA A 290 -23.60 3.55 -17.62
C ALA A 290 -23.14 3.29 -19.06
N ASN A 291 -21.99 2.63 -19.21
CA ASN A 291 -21.51 2.17 -20.51
C ASN A 291 -22.03 0.75 -20.79
N LEU A 292 -23.01 0.62 -21.68
CA LEU A 292 -23.60 -0.65 -22.11
C LEU A 292 -23.20 -1.00 -23.56
N SER A 293 -22.11 -0.40 -24.07
CA SER A 293 -21.68 -0.60 -25.45
C SER A 293 -21.42 -2.08 -25.75
N SER A 294 -21.99 -2.59 -26.85
CA SER A 294 -21.88 -4.00 -27.26
C SER A 294 -22.41 -5.02 -26.23
N ALA A 295 -23.16 -4.60 -25.22
CA ALA A 295 -23.76 -5.51 -24.25
C ALA A 295 -24.98 -6.25 -24.85
N ASN A 296 -25.25 -7.46 -24.37
CA ASN A 296 -26.45 -8.22 -24.73
C ASN A 296 -27.50 -8.11 -23.62
N LEU A 297 -28.53 -7.29 -23.82
CA LEU A 297 -29.67 -7.09 -22.91
C LEU A 297 -30.95 -7.77 -23.42
N ARG A 298 -30.83 -8.77 -24.29
CA ARG A 298 -32.01 -9.41 -24.90
C ARG A 298 -32.97 -9.91 -23.81
N GLY A 299 -34.21 -9.45 -23.87
CA GLY A 299 -35.26 -9.83 -22.91
C GLY A 299 -35.05 -9.30 -21.50
N ALA A 300 -34.16 -8.33 -21.25
CA ALA A 300 -34.03 -7.73 -19.92
C ALA A 300 -35.28 -6.90 -19.54
N ASN A 301 -35.57 -6.81 -18.25
CA ASN A 301 -36.64 -6.00 -17.71
C ASN A 301 -36.09 -4.69 -17.13
N LEU A 302 -36.28 -3.57 -17.82
CA LEU A 302 -35.84 -2.23 -17.42
C LEU A 302 -37.03 -1.35 -16.96
N TRP A 303 -38.13 -1.96 -16.50
CA TRP A 303 -39.32 -1.23 -16.06
C TRP A 303 -38.96 -0.18 -14.99
N PHE A 304 -39.30 1.09 -15.21
CA PHE A 304 -38.96 2.21 -14.34
C PHE A 304 -37.45 2.46 -14.10
N ALA A 305 -36.55 1.91 -14.94
CA ALA A 305 -35.13 2.15 -14.80
C ALA A 305 -34.73 3.59 -15.20
N ASN A 306 -33.72 4.14 -14.53
CA ASN A 306 -33.04 5.36 -14.98
C ASN A 306 -31.87 4.98 -15.90
N LEU A 307 -31.94 5.33 -17.17
CA LEU A 307 -30.95 5.08 -18.22
C LEU A 307 -30.44 6.40 -18.81
N ASP A 308 -30.61 7.53 -18.11
CA ASP A 308 -30.21 8.84 -18.60
C ASP A 308 -28.70 8.88 -18.90
N GLY A 309 -28.32 9.33 -20.09
CA GLY A 309 -26.93 9.36 -20.55
C GLY A 309 -26.29 7.99 -20.80
N ALA A 310 -27.03 6.89 -20.72
CA ALA A 310 -26.49 5.56 -20.93
C ALA A 310 -26.04 5.34 -22.39
N ASN A 311 -24.93 4.62 -22.58
CA ASN A 311 -24.41 4.31 -23.91
C ASN A 311 -24.80 2.89 -24.34
N PHE A 312 -25.75 2.76 -25.27
CA PHE A 312 -26.17 1.48 -25.84
C PHE A 312 -25.55 1.18 -27.21
N SER A 313 -24.46 1.87 -27.59
CA SER A 313 -23.86 1.69 -28.92
C SER A 313 -23.55 0.22 -29.21
N ARG A 314 -24.08 -0.33 -30.31
CA ARG A 314 -23.96 -1.75 -30.72
C ARG A 314 -24.55 -2.78 -29.74
N ALA A 315 -25.32 -2.35 -28.75
CA ALA A 315 -25.98 -3.26 -27.82
C ALA A 315 -27.18 -3.97 -28.47
N ASP A 316 -27.52 -5.14 -27.94
CA ASP A 316 -28.73 -5.88 -28.30
C ASP A 316 -29.79 -5.70 -27.20
N LEU A 317 -30.81 -4.89 -27.47
CA LEU A 317 -31.97 -4.67 -26.59
C LEU A 317 -33.23 -5.35 -27.16
N SER A 318 -33.08 -6.41 -27.96
CA SER A 318 -34.25 -7.08 -28.53
C SER A 318 -35.16 -7.67 -27.44
N ASN A 319 -36.47 -7.46 -27.53
CA ASN A 319 -37.48 -7.89 -26.56
C ASN A 319 -37.33 -7.29 -25.14
N VAL A 320 -36.61 -6.18 -24.99
CA VAL A 320 -36.46 -5.51 -23.69
C VAL A 320 -37.76 -4.84 -23.25
N ASN A 321 -38.01 -4.76 -21.94
CA ASN A 321 -39.11 -3.95 -21.39
C ASN A 321 -38.58 -2.59 -20.91
N LEU A 322 -38.90 -1.52 -21.65
CA LEU A 322 -38.49 -0.13 -21.36
C LEU A 322 -39.61 0.72 -20.75
N ARG A 323 -40.77 0.13 -20.43
CA ARG A 323 -41.90 0.82 -19.80
C ARG A 323 -41.46 1.69 -18.62
N GLY A 324 -41.98 2.91 -18.50
CA GLY A 324 -41.65 3.88 -17.47
C GLY A 324 -40.17 4.28 -17.35
N ALA A 325 -39.28 3.83 -18.25
CA ALA A 325 -37.86 4.10 -18.14
C ALA A 325 -37.53 5.52 -18.64
N SER A 326 -36.51 6.14 -18.03
CA SER A 326 -35.95 7.41 -18.53
C SER A 326 -34.69 7.13 -19.34
N LEU A 327 -34.67 7.48 -20.62
CA LEU A 327 -33.55 7.32 -21.55
C LEU A 327 -33.08 8.68 -22.09
N ARG A 328 -33.19 9.75 -21.30
CA ARG A 328 -32.79 11.10 -21.75
C ARG A 328 -31.31 11.07 -22.07
N GLU A 329 -30.91 11.69 -23.19
CA GLU A 329 -29.50 11.74 -23.61
C GLU A 329 -28.83 10.37 -23.86
N ALA A 330 -29.59 9.26 -23.86
CA ALA A 330 -29.05 7.94 -24.16
C ALA A 330 -28.60 7.82 -25.63
N VAL A 331 -27.56 7.02 -25.87
CA VAL A 331 -26.93 6.85 -27.19
C VAL A 331 -27.30 5.51 -27.81
N PHE A 332 -27.87 5.51 -29.02
CA PHE A 332 -28.42 4.34 -29.72
C PHE A 332 -27.68 3.94 -31.02
N SER A 333 -26.42 4.34 -31.19
CA SER A 333 -25.65 4.05 -32.42
C SER A 333 -25.52 2.55 -32.69
N ASP A 334 -26.05 2.06 -33.82
CA ASP A 334 -26.07 0.63 -34.18
C ASP A 334 -26.76 -0.29 -33.15
N THR A 335 -27.70 0.25 -32.36
CA THR A 335 -28.41 -0.52 -31.33
C THR A 335 -29.57 -1.32 -31.91
N LYS A 336 -29.72 -2.58 -31.50
CA LYS A 336 -30.90 -3.40 -31.87
C LYS A 336 -31.98 -3.23 -30.83
N LEU A 337 -33.19 -2.90 -31.27
CA LEU A 337 -34.34 -2.70 -30.39
C LEU A 337 -35.53 -3.61 -30.74
N GLU A 338 -35.36 -4.56 -31.65
CA GLU A 338 -36.46 -5.36 -32.21
C GLU A 338 -37.36 -5.96 -31.12
N ASN A 339 -38.67 -5.70 -31.25
CA ASN A 339 -39.72 -6.15 -30.33
C ASN A 339 -39.58 -5.63 -28.88
N ALA A 340 -38.77 -4.61 -28.62
CA ALA A 340 -38.81 -3.91 -27.35
C ALA A 340 -40.20 -3.31 -27.11
N VAL A 341 -40.58 -3.21 -25.85
CA VAL A 341 -41.86 -2.62 -25.43
C VAL A 341 -41.61 -1.36 -24.61
N TYR A 342 -42.45 -0.34 -24.81
CA TYR A 342 -42.42 0.92 -24.08
C TYR A 342 -43.85 1.40 -23.82
N ASP A 343 -44.03 2.41 -22.99
CA ASP A 343 -45.33 3.02 -22.68
C ASP A 343 -45.26 4.55 -22.73
N GLU A 344 -46.38 5.22 -22.43
CA GLU A 344 -46.48 6.67 -22.41
C GLU A 344 -45.62 7.34 -21.32
N GLU A 345 -45.17 6.57 -20.33
CA GLU A 345 -44.28 7.04 -19.25
C GLU A 345 -42.80 6.88 -19.60
N THR A 346 -42.48 6.32 -20.78
CA THR A 346 -41.10 6.12 -21.24
C THR A 346 -40.55 7.39 -21.87
N TYR A 347 -39.40 7.89 -21.40
CA TYR A 347 -38.77 9.10 -21.92
C TYR A 347 -37.61 8.78 -22.85
N PHE A 348 -37.77 9.02 -24.16
CA PHE A 348 -36.70 8.87 -25.14
C PHE A 348 -35.87 10.16 -25.32
N PRO A 349 -34.66 10.08 -25.92
CA PRO A 349 -33.93 11.27 -26.35
C PRO A 349 -34.74 12.11 -27.35
N GLU A 350 -34.55 13.44 -27.36
CA GLU A 350 -35.32 14.36 -28.22
C GLU A 350 -35.31 14.00 -29.72
N ASN A 351 -34.21 13.41 -30.20
CA ASN A 351 -34.02 13.02 -31.60
C ASN A 351 -34.39 11.57 -31.90
N PHE A 352 -35.00 10.86 -30.95
CA PHE A 352 -35.36 9.45 -31.10
C PHE A 352 -36.86 9.32 -31.34
N ASN A 353 -37.25 8.78 -32.49
CA ASN A 353 -38.64 8.49 -32.80
C ASN A 353 -38.95 6.99 -32.60
N PRO A 354 -39.62 6.59 -31.50
CA PRO A 354 -39.92 5.19 -31.23
C PRO A 354 -40.82 4.54 -32.29
N ALA A 355 -41.73 5.31 -32.90
CA ALA A 355 -42.64 4.79 -33.94
C ALA A 355 -41.93 4.45 -35.26
N SER A 356 -40.69 4.95 -35.46
CA SER A 356 -39.85 4.58 -36.61
C SER A 356 -39.02 3.32 -36.36
N GLN A 357 -39.04 2.81 -35.14
CA GLN A 357 -38.30 1.62 -34.73
C GLN A 357 -39.25 0.42 -34.72
N ASN A 358 -38.71 -0.79 -34.83
CA ASN A 358 -39.48 -2.03 -34.73
C ASN A 358 -39.79 -2.38 -33.25
N ILE A 359 -40.47 -1.47 -32.55
CA ILE A 359 -40.81 -1.55 -31.12
C ILE A 359 -42.29 -1.25 -30.90
N TYR A 360 -42.84 -1.69 -29.78
CA TYR A 360 -44.29 -1.68 -29.53
C TYR A 360 -44.67 -0.76 -28.37
N LEU A 361 -45.62 0.14 -28.61
CA LEU A 361 -46.27 0.93 -27.58
C LEU A 361 -47.31 0.07 -26.85
N ILE A 362 -47.13 -0.07 -25.54
CA ILE A 362 -48.05 -0.70 -24.61
C ILE A 362 -48.81 0.42 -23.90
N ALA A 363 -50.05 0.63 -24.33
CA ALA A 363 -50.97 1.61 -23.76
C ALA A 363 -52.40 1.19 -24.11
N PRO A 364 -53.42 1.80 -23.49
CA PRO A 364 -54.81 1.56 -23.86
C PRO A 364 -55.10 1.87 -25.34
N ASN A 365 -56.00 1.10 -25.95
CA ASN A 365 -56.51 1.27 -27.32
C ASN A 365 -55.45 1.22 -28.42
N THR A 366 -54.25 0.69 -28.14
CA THR A 366 -53.19 0.57 -29.15
C THR A 366 -53.47 -0.54 -30.15
N ASN A 367 -52.92 -0.40 -31.35
CA ASN A 367 -52.93 -1.44 -32.36
C ASN A 367 -51.64 -2.26 -32.29
N LEU A 368 -51.77 -3.49 -31.81
CA LEU A 368 -50.72 -4.50 -31.71
C LEU A 368 -51.07 -5.74 -32.55
N ASP A 369 -51.90 -5.58 -33.58
CA ASP A 369 -52.24 -6.67 -34.50
C ASP A 369 -50.96 -7.25 -35.13
N GLY A 370 -50.80 -8.57 -35.05
CA GLY A 370 -49.63 -9.29 -35.57
C GLY A 370 -48.31 -8.98 -34.84
N ALA A 371 -48.34 -8.21 -33.75
CA ALA A 371 -47.13 -7.88 -32.99
C ALA A 371 -46.46 -9.14 -32.47
N ASN A 372 -45.12 -9.15 -32.49
CA ASN A 372 -44.35 -10.20 -31.85
C ASN A 372 -44.01 -9.81 -30.40
N LEU A 373 -44.82 -10.26 -29.46
CA LEU A 373 -44.70 -10.03 -28.02
C LEU A 373 -44.27 -11.31 -27.28
N SER A 374 -43.66 -12.27 -27.98
CA SER A 374 -43.17 -13.50 -27.35
C SER A 374 -42.20 -13.18 -26.22
N SER A 375 -42.39 -13.80 -25.06
CA SER A 375 -41.60 -13.53 -23.84
C SER A 375 -41.63 -12.09 -23.32
N ALA A 376 -42.51 -11.22 -23.83
CA ALA A 376 -42.57 -9.84 -23.35
C ALA A 376 -42.96 -9.78 -21.86
N PHE A 377 -42.29 -8.92 -21.10
CA PHE A 377 -42.63 -8.62 -19.71
C PHE A 377 -43.68 -7.51 -19.66
N LEU A 378 -44.95 -7.91 -19.59
CA LEU A 378 -46.13 -7.05 -19.61
C LEU A 378 -46.88 -7.06 -18.26
N ALA A 379 -46.19 -7.45 -17.18
CA ALA A 379 -46.77 -7.44 -15.85
C ALA A 379 -47.22 -6.01 -15.50
N SER A 380 -48.43 -5.91 -14.94
CA SER A 380 -49.10 -4.66 -14.57
C SER A 380 -49.26 -3.65 -15.72
N ALA A 381 -49.14 -4.08 -16.98
CA ALA A 381 -49.41 -3.21 -18.12
C ALA A 381 -50.91 -2.93 -18.25
N ASP A 382 -51.26 -1.72 -18.68
CA ASP A 382 -52.62 -1.40 -19.13
C ASP A 382 -52.71 -1.57 -20.65
N LEU A 383 -53.45 -2.60 -21.04
CA LEU A 383 -53.75 -2.94 -22.44
C LEU A 383 -55.26 -2.84 -22.69
N SER A 384 -55.99 -2.04 -21.91
CA SER A 384 -57.43 -1.83 -22.06
C SER A 384 -57.78 -1.45 -23.49
N GLY A 385 -58.66 -2.21 -24.15
CA GLY A 385 -59.10 -1.96 -25.52
C GLY A 385 -58.02 -2.16 -26.59
N ALA A 386 -56.83 -2.65 -26.24
CA ALA A 386 -55.78 -2.90 -27.22
C ALA A 386 -56.17 -4.01 -28.19
N ARG A 387 -55.78 -3.87 -29.46
CA ARG A 387 -56.01 -4.88 -30.49
C ARG A 387 -54.78 -5.75 -30.64
N LEU A 388 -54.89 -7.03 -30.33
CA LEU A 388 -53.80 -8.02 -30.37
C LEU A 388 -54.10 -9.11 -31.41
N ARG A 389 -54.83 -8.79 -32.49
CA ARG A 389 -55.31 -9.82 -33.40
C ARG A 389 -54.14 -10.50 -34.10
N GLY A 390 -54.07 -11.82 -34.01
CA GLY A 390 -52.98 -12.58 -34.60
C GLY A 390 -51.59 -12.33 -33.98
N ALA A 391 -51.50 -11.53 -32.90
CA ALA A 391 -50.23 -11.27 -32.21
C ALA A 391 -49.63 -12.56 -31.63
N ASN A 392 -48.31 -12.63 -31.54
CA ASN A 392 -47.61 -13.73 -30.88
C ASN A 392 -47.30 -13.36 -29.43
N LEU A 393 -47.98 -13.98 -28.47
CA LEU A 393 -47.78 -13.74 -27.03
C LEU A 393 -47.15 -14.93 -26.31
N LYS A 394 -46.62 -15.93 -27.03
CA LYS A 394 -46.04 -17.13 -26.42
C LYS A 394 -45.05 -16.79 -25.33
N GLY A 395 -45.31 -17.28 -24.12
CA GLY A 395 -44.41 -17.07 -22.98
C GLY A 395 -44.43 -15.65 -22.41
N ALA A 396 -45.29 -14.74 -22.89
CA ALA A 396 -45.42 -13.39 -22.37
C ALA A 396 -45.95 -13.42 -20.93
N LYS A 397 -45.49 -12.48 -20.12
CA LYS A 397 -45.85 -12.36 -18.70
C LYS A 397 -46.83 -11.20 -18.55
N LEU A 398 -48.12 -11.49 -18.40
CA LEU A 398 -49.21 -10.51 -18.21
C LEU A 398 -49.74 -10.51 -16.78
N LEU A 399 -48.86 -10.80 -15.80
CA LEU A 399 -49.29 -10.86 -14.40
C LEU A 399 -49.89 -9.53 -13.97
N ALA A 400 -51.09 -9.55 -13.38
CA ALA A 400 -51.79 -8.36 -12.95
C ALA A 400 -52.02 -7.27 -14.02
N ALA A 401 -51.93 -7.61 -15.31
CA ALA A 401 -52.21 -6.67 -16.40
C ALA A 401 -53.71 -6.32 -16.45
N GLU A 402 -54.03 -5.09 -16.84
CA GLU A 402 -55.40 -4.65 -17.10
C GLU A 402 -55.75 -4.96 -18.57
N LEU A 403 -56.75 -5.83 -18.77
CA LEU A 403 -57.09 -6.44 -20.06
C LEU A 403 -58.56 -6.22 -20.44
N ARG A 404 -59.22 -5.22 -19.84
CA ARG A 404 -60.59 -4.83 -20.22
C ARG A 404 -60.69 -4.62 -21.73
N ASP A 405 -61.65 -5.28 -22.38
CA ASP A 405 -61.94 -5.13 -23.81
C ASP A 405 -60.76 -5.38 -24.76
N VAL A 406 -59.69 -6.06 -24.31
CA VAL A 406 -58.59 -6.48 -25.18
C VAL A 406 -59.08 -7.46 -26.25
N ASP A 407 -58.69 -7.25 -27.51
CA ASP A 407 -59.06 -8.11 -28.62
C ASP A 407 -57.95 -9.12 -28.91
N LEU A 408 -58.13 -10.35 -28.43
CA LEU A 408 -57.19 -11.47 -28.61
C LEU A 408 -57.53 -12.37 -29.80
N TYR A 409 -58.39 -11.93 -30.73
CA TYR A 409 -58.82 -12.79 -31.84
C TYR A 409 -57.63 -13.35 -32.63
N ASN A 410 -57.51 -14.67 -32.67
CA ASN A 410 -56.41 -15.39 -33.33
C ASN A 410 -55.00 -15.10 -32.77
N ALA A 411 -54.87 -14.36 -31.66
CA ALA A 411 -53.60 -14.19 -30.97
C ALA A 411 -53.05 -15.55 -30.52
N ASP A 412 -51.75 -15.79 -30.59
CA ASP A 412 -51.15 -17.03 -30.10
C ASP A 412 -50.66 -16.84 -28.66
N ILE A 413 -51.49 -17.28 -27.70
CA ILE A 413 -51.20 -17.19 -26.26
C ILE A 413 -50.68 -18.53 -25.71
N GLY A 414 -50.12 -19.38 -26.56
CA GLY A 414 -49.62 -20.68 -26.16
C GLY A 414 -48.30 -20.65 -25.40
N CYS A 415 -47.58 -21.78 -25.47
CA CYS A 415 -46.24 -21.88 -24.93
C CYS A 415 -45.19 -21.92 -26.04
N GLN A 416 -43.97 -21.54 -25.68
CA GLN A 416 -42.77 -21.79 -26.46
C GLN A 416 -41.81 -22.68 -25.67
N LEU A 417 -40.91 -23.35 -26.40
CA LEU A 417 -39.91 -24.27 -25.86
C LEU A 417 -38.50 -23.72 -26.11
N PRO A 418 -38.05 -22.69 -25.38
CA PRO A 418 -36.64 -22.34 -25.35
C PRO A 418 -35.79 -23.48 -24.78
N SER A 419 -34.47 -23.38 -24.99
CA SER A 419 -33.46 -24.33 -24.50
C SER A 419 -33.47 -24.54 -22.98
N GLU A 420 -34.12 -23.65 -22.22
CA GLU A 420 -34.11 -23.58 -20.76
C GLU A 420 -35.45 -24.01 -20.12
N GLY A 421 -36.43 -24.44 -20.92
CA GLY A 421 -37.70 -24.94 -20.40
C GLY A 421 -38.92 -24.41 -21.15
N LYS A 422 -40.10 -24.88 -20.77
CA LYS A 422 -41.36 -24.47 -21.40
C LYS A 422 -41.85 -23.16 -20.78
N LEU A 423 -41.92 -22.10 -21.59
CA LEU A 423 -42.47 -20.80 -21.18
C LEU A 423 -43.86 -20.61 -21.80
N CYS A 424 -44.87 -20.57 -20.95
CA CYS A 424 -46.26 -20.33 -21.32
C CYS A 424 -46.67 -18.89 -21.01
N THR A 425 -47.61 -18.36 -21.80
CA THR A 425 -48.25 -17.06 -21.53
C THR A 425 -48.90 -17.10 -20.15
N ASP A 426 -48.66 -16.08 -19.34
CA ASP A 426 -49.08 -16.04 -17.93
C ASP A 426 -50.06 -14.89 -17.68
N PHE A 427 -51.32 -15.24 -17.42
CA PHE A 427 -52.42 -14.31 -17.15
C PHE A 427 -52.80 -14.25 -15.66
N ARG A 428 -51.98 -14.80 -14.75
CA ARG A 428 -52.31 -14.81 -13.32
C ARG A 428 -52.47 -13.39 -12.77
N GLY A 429 -53.53 -13.16 -12.02
CA GLY A 429 -53.93 -11.87 -11.49
C GLY A 429 -54.41 -10.85 -12.51
N ALA A 430 -54.48 -11.20 -13.82
CA ALA A 430 -54.93 -10.27 -14.84
C ALA A 430 -56.35 -9.77 -14.55
N GLN A 431 -56.57 -8.48 -14.76
CA GLN A 431 -57.79 -7.78 -14.39
C GLN A 431 -58.69 -7.61 -15.62
N ASN A 432 -59.99 -7.77 -15.41
CA ASN A 432 -61.04 -7.57 -16.43
C ASN A 432 -60.87 -8.40 -17.72
N LEU A 433 -60.15 -9.52 -17.64
CA LEU A 433 -60.08 -10.51 -18.70
C LEU A 433 -61.33 -11.40 -18.66
N THR A 434 -62.00 -11.60 -19.80
CA THR A 434 -63.17 -12.48 -19.91
C THR A 434 -62.85 -13.81 -20.58
N SER A 435 -63.64 -14.84 -20.29
CA SER A 435 -63.51 -16.15 -20.94
C SER A 435 -63.72 -16.08 -22.45
N ALA A 436 -64.59 -15.18 -22.93
CA ALA A 436 -64.83 -14.97 -24.35
C ALA A 436 -63.59 -14.38 -25.07
N GLN A 437 -62.92 -13.39 -24.47
CA GLN A 437 -61.67 -12.84 -25.02
C GLN A 437 -60.60 -13.92 -25.13
N VAL A 438 -60.42 -14.73 -24.09
CA VAL A 438 -59.41 -15.80 -24.05
C VAL A 438 -59.71 -16.91 -25.07
N LYS A 439 -60.96 -17.39 -25.13
CA LYS A 439 -61.37 -18.46 -26.06
C LYS A 439 -61.33 -18.01 -27.54
N ALA A 440 -61.23 -16.71 -27.82
CA ALA A 440 -61.02 -16.19 -29.17
C ALA A 440 -59.55 -16.30 -29.65
N ALA A 441 -58.61 -16.55 -28.72
CA ALA A 441 -57.20 -16.73 -29.02
C ALA A 441 -56.89 -18.18 -29.43
N ARG A 442 -55.71 -18.40 -30.03
CA ARG A 442 -55.15 -19.72 -30.30
C ARG A 442 -54.37 -20.22 -29.10
N ASN A 443 -54.38 -21.55 -28.90
CA ASN A 443 -53.61 -22.23 -27.86
C ASN A 443 -53.92 -21.73 -26.43
N TRP A 444 -55.11 -21.18 -26.21
CA TRP A 444 -55.51 -20.60 -24.94
C TRP A 444 -55.52 -21.63 -23.80
N GLU A 445 -55.74 -22.91 -24.12
CA GLU A 445 -55.68 -24.02 -23.17
C GLU A 445 -54.26 -24.29 -22.65
N GLN A 446 -53.24 -23.72 -23.28
CA GLN A 446 -51.85 -23.89 -22.88
C GLN A 446 -51.35 -22.79 -21.94
N ALA A 447 -52.03 -21.65 -21.86
CA ALA A 447 -51.63 -20.54 -21.01
C ALA A 447 -51.87 -20.84 -19.52
N ILE A 448 -51.28 -20.01 -18.66
CA ILE A 448 -51.37 -20.08 -17.20
C ILE A 448 -52.41 -19.05 -16.75
N TYR A 449 -53.32 -19.47 -15.88
CA TYR A 449 -54.40 -18.64 -15.34
C TYR A 449 -54.52 -18.83 -13.83
N ASP A 450 -55.25 -17.94 -13.16
CA ASP A 450 -55.67 -18.18 -11.77
C ASP A 450 -56.64 -19.37 -11.70
N GLU A 451 -56.64 -20.07 -10.57
CA GLU A 451 -57.49 -21.25 -10.35
C GLU A 451 -58.98 -20.94 -10.56
N THR A 452 -59.44 -19.80 -10.05
CA THR A 452 -60.84 -19.35 -10.21
C THR A 452 -61.19 -19.06 -11.67
N PHE A 453 -60.25 -18.52 -12.44
CA PHE A 453 -60.46 -18.21 -13.85
C PHE A 453 -60.44 -19.47 -14.73
N CYS A 454 -59.59 -20.46 -14.42
CA CYS A 454 -59.67 -21.76 -15.09
C CYS A 454 -61.06 -22.41 -14.96
N GLN A 455 -61.69 -22.29 -13.79
CA GLN A 455 -63.03 -22.83 -13.57
C GLN A 455 -64.05 -22.14 -14.50
N GLN A 456 -63.92 -20.81 -14.69
CA GLN A 456 -64.73 -20.06 -15.65
C GLN A 456 -64.44 -20.45 -17.11
N LEU A 457 -63.22 -20.91 -17.40
CA LEU A 457 -62.82 -21.43 -18.71
C LEU A 457 -63.27 -22.87 -18.97
N GLU A 458 -63.73 -23.59 -17.93
CA GLU A 458 -64.08 -25.03 -17.97
C GLU A 458 -62.87 -25.94 -18.27
N LEU A 459 -61.67 -25.54 -17.83
CA LEU A 459 -60.46 -26.35 -18.00
C LEU A 459 -60.44 -27.51 -16.99
N ILE A 460 -60.19 -28.74 -17.48
CA ILE A 460 -60.07 -29.95 -16.66
C ILE A 460 -58.81 -29.91 -15.77
N VAL A 461 -57.73 -29.29 -16.27
CA VAL A 461 -56.46 -29.15 -15.56
C VAL A 461 -55.98 -27.71 -15.70
N CYS A 462 -55.91 -26.97 -14.59
CA CYS A 462 -55.17 -25.70 -14.54
C CYS A 462 -53.68 -25.98 -14.60
N ARG A 463 -52.95 -25.22 -15.41
CA ARG A 463 -51.50 -25.09 -15.25
C ARG A 463 -51.24 -24.04 -14.18
N THR A 464 -50.40 -24.37 -13.21
CA THR A 464 -49.97 -23.45 -12.15
C THR A 464 -48.50 -23.03 -12.26
N GLU A 465 -47.72 -23.73 -13.10
CA GLU A 465 -46.28 -23.51 -13.36
C GLU A 465 -45.92 -23.70 -14.83
#